data_AF-A0A292E221-F1
#
_entry.id   AF-A0A292E221-F1
#
_cell.length_a   1.000
_cell.length_b   1.000
_cell.length_c   1.000
_cell.angle_alpha   90.00
_cell.angle_beta   90.00
_cell.angle_gamma   90.00
#
_symmetry.space_group_name_H-M   'P 1'
#
loop_
_entity.id
_entity.type
_entity.pdbx_description
1 polymer ?
#
loop_
_entity_poly.entity_id
_entity_poly.type
_entity_poly.pdbx_seq_one_letter_code
_entity_poly.pdbx_strand_id
1 'polypeptide(L)'
;MRTVSKRLAMVLAFTASMAGAIADGWAADGPPAKELFGGVKLPTRAEPSSYGFYSKGCLAGAVAIPTDGPTWQAMRLSRNRRWGHPQMISLLERLSQDAAKYDGWPGLLLGDISQPRGGPMLTGHASHQIGLDADIWLTPMPSRTLSASERENISATSMLDTKKFLTINEKAWTPAQARVIMRAASYPQVERIFVNPAIKKKLCDTWQGDRTNLGKVRPYYGHDYHFHVRIKCPADAVGCKDQADIPPGDGCDKSLAWWFTDEPWAKPKKDPNAKPAPKPKPMQLADLPKACSVVLKSPAADSEWAATYSPNGAAPVSALASPPQPAAAGSAIAAQMPGVPPADVPVPLPRPTGN
;
A
#
# COMPACT_ATOMS: atom_id res chain seq x y z
N MET A 1 -64.94 -36.14 66.81
CA MET A 1 -63.55 -36.65 66.88
C MET A 1 -62.59 -35.49 66.65
N ARG A 2 -61.55 -35.40 67.49
CA ARG A 2 -60.54 -34.34 67.55
C ARG A 2 -59.70 -34.29 66.26
N THR A 3 -59.34 -33.08 65.80
CA THR A 3 -57.94 -32.65 65.65
C THR A 3 -57.86 -31.16 65.32
N VAL A 4 -57.01 -30.47 66.08
CA VAL A 4 -56.49 -29.13 65.90
C VAL A 4 -55.16 -29.24 65.16
N SER A 5 -54.86 -28.39 64.18
CA SER A 5 -53.55 -27.71 64.14
C SER A 5 -53.54 -26.51 63.19
N LYS A 6 -52.79 -25.50 63.65
CA LYS A 6 -52.67 -24.12 63.16
C LYS A 6 -51.42 -23.97 62.27
N ARG A 7 -51.36 -22.78 61.64
CA ARG A 7 -50.19 -21.94 61.25
C ARG A 7 -49.88 -21.94 59.75
N LEU A 8 -50.11 -20.81 59.05
CA LEU A 8 -49.24 -19.62 58.88
C LEU A 8 -48.53 -19.78 57.50
N ALA A 9 -48.48 -18.85 56.55
CA ALA A 9 -48.34 -17.41 56.61
C ALA A 9 -48.84 -16.72 55.32
N MET A 10 -49.20 -15.46 55.50
CA MET A 10 -49.54 -14.41 54.54
C MET A 10 -48.28 -13.84 53.88
N VAL A 11 -48.26 -13.62 52.55
CA VAL A 11 -47.63 -12.45 51.89
C VAL A 11 -48.33 -12.21 50.54
N LEU A 12 -48.99 -11.06 50.41
CA LEU A 12 -49.36 -10.42 49.14
C LEU A 12 -48.10 -9.83 48.50
N ALA A 13 -47.92 -9.99 47.19
CA ALA A 13 -47.04 -9.12 46.41
C ALA A 13 -47.68 -8.77 45.06
N PHE A 14 -47.89 -7.47 44.89
CA PHE A 14 -48.27 -6.77 43.66
C PHE A 14 -47.37 -7.19 42.48
N THR A 15 -47.97 -7.59 41.35
CA THR A 15 -47.29 -7.59 40.06
C THR A 15 -47.75 -6.38 39.26
N ALA A 16 -46.94 -5.32 39.28
CA ALA A 16 -47.05 -4.19 38.37
C ALA A 16 -46.28 -4.48 37.08
N SER A 17 -46.89 -4.09 35.97
CA SER A 17 -46.45 -4.20 34.57
C SER A 17 -45.07 -3.59 34.31
N MET A 18 -44.30 -4.17 33.38
CA MET A 18 -43.42 -3.39 32.51
C MET A 18 -43.13 -4.12 31.20
N ALA A 19 -43.48 -3.45 30.10
CA ALA A 19 -43.02 -3.76 28.75
C ALA A 19 -41.49 -3.70 28.69
N GLY A 20 -40.86 -4.78 28.22
CA GLY A 20 -39.42 -4.86 27.97
C GLY A 20 -39.18 -4.86 26.47
N ALA A 21 -38.55 -3.78 26.01
CA ALA A 21 -38.27 -3.46 24.61
C ALA A 21 -37.52 -4.55 23.84
N ILE A 22 -37.89 -4.67 22.56
CA ILE A 22 -37.05 -5.05 21.42
C ILE A 22 -35.59 -4.65 21.65
N ALA A 23 -34.77 -5.65 21.97
CA ALA A 23 -33.33 -5.56 21.81
C ALA A 23 -33.04 -5.71 20.31
N ASP A 24 -33.08 -4.59 19.58
CA ASP A 24 -32.35 -4.50 18.31
C ASP A 24 -30.87 -4.66 18.64
N GLY A 25 -30.39 -5.89 18.47
CA GLY A 25 -28.99 -6.24 18.67
C GLY A 25 -28.11 -5.40 17.77
N TRP A 26 -27.28 -4.56 18.37
CA TRP A 26 -26.10 -4.03 17.72
C TRP A 26 -25.19 -5.23 17.47
N ALA A 27 -25.31 -5.84 16.29
CA ALA A 27 -24.29 -6.77 15.83
C ALA A 27 -22.96 -6.01 15.84
N ALA A 28 -22.05 -6.40 16.73
CA ALA A 28 -20.72 -5.84 16.76
C ALA A 28 -20.08 -6.15 15.39
N ASP A 29 -19.79 -5.09 14.61
CA ASP A 29 -18.98 -5.24 13.41
C ASP A 29 -17.70 -5.99 13.79
N GLY A 30 -17.33 -7.01 13.01
CA GLY A 30 -16.10 -7.77 13.25
C GLY A 30 -14.83 -6.89 13.21
N PRO A 31 -13.64 -7.47 13.45
CA PRO A 31 -12.39 -6.72 13.40
C PRO A 31 -12.23 -5.98 12.06
N PRO A 32 -11.75 -4.72 12.06
CA PRO A 32 -11.47 -3.96 10.84
C PRO A 32 -10.57 -4.73 9.88
N ALA A 33 -10.72 -4.48 8.56
CA ALA A 33 -9.92 -5.16 7.54
C ALA A 33 -8.41 -5.02 7.79
N LYS A 34 -7.94 -3.86 8.26
CA LYS A 34 -6.53 -3.64 8.57
C LYS A 34 -5.96 -4.57 9.66
N GLU A 35 -6.79 -4.99 10.62
CA GLU A 35 -6.40 -5.93 11.67
C GLU A 35 -6.39 -7.36 11.14
N LEU A 36 -7.38 -7.71 10.29
CA LEU A 36 -7.44 -9.01 9.63
C LEU A 36 -6.23 -9.26 8.72
N PHE A 37 -5.88 -8.29 7.86
CA PHE A 37 -4.74 -8.41 6.95
C PHE A 37 -3.40 -8.24 7.68
N GLY A 38 -3.31 -7.31 8.63
CA GLY A 38 -2.07 -7.04 9.39
C GLY A 38 -1.62 -8.17 10.30
N GLY A 39 -2.51 -9.09 10.67
CA GLY A 39 -2.18 -10.28 11.45
C GLY A 39 -1.54 -11.41 10.62
N VAL A 40 -1.67 -11.38 9.29
CA VAL A 40 -1.24 -12.48 8.42
C VAL A 40 0.28 -12.52 8.25
N LYS A 41 0.87 -13.72 8.38
CA LYS A 41 2.32 -13.92 8.30
C LYS A 41 2.83 -14.38 6.95
N LEU A 42 2.03 -15.17 6.22
CA LEU A 42 2.43 -15.81 4.97
C LEU A 42 1.41 -15.54 3.85
N PRO A 43 1.88 -15.51 2.59
CA PRO A 43 1.00 -15.36 1.44
C PRO A 43 0.13 -16.60 1.29
N THR A 44 -0.90 -16.49 0.44
CA THR A 44 -1.70 -17.66 0.08
C THR A 44 -0.89 -18.60 -0.81
N ARG A 45 -1.06 -19.92 -0.66
CA ARG A 45 -0.60 -20.91 -1.64
C ARG A 45 -1.55 -20.90 -2.85
N ALA A 46 -1.35 -19.94 -3.75
CA ALA A 46 -2.17 -19.76 -4.95
C ALA A 46 -1.33 -19.07 -6.04
N GLU A 47 -1.84 -19.07 -7.27
CA GLU A 47 -1.28 -18.24 -8.33
C GLU A 47 -1.32 -16.74 -7.95
N PRO A 48 -0.30 -15.96 -8.34
CA PRO A 48 -0.27 -14.53 -8.09
C PRO A 48 -1.46 -13.82 -8.73
N SER A 49 -2.19 -13.02 -7.95
CA SER A 49 -3.32 -12.25 -8.46
C SER A 49 -3.63 -11.05 -7.58
N SER A 50 -3.67 -9.87 -8.21
CA SER A 50 -4.06 -8.59 -7.60
C SER A 50 -5.57 -8.38 -7.74
N TYR A 51 -6.25 -8.07 -6.64
CA TYR A 51 -7.70 -7.86 -6.62
C TYR A 51 -8.06 -6.47 -6.09
N GLY A 52 -8.92 -5.76 -6.80
CA GLY A 52 -9.41 -4.43 -6.44
C GLY A 52 -8.51 -3.30 -6.90
N PHE A 53 -8.52 -2.21 -6.14
CA PHE A 53 -7.76 -1.00 -6.41
C PHE A 53 -6.58 -0.89 -5.44
N TYR A 54 -5.56 -0.10 -5.78
CA TYR A 54 -4.32 0.05 -5.00
C TYR A 54 -4.52 0.35 -3.51
N SER A 55 -5.60 1.06 -3.16
CA SER A 55 -6.01 1.42 -1.78
C SER A 55 -7.30 0.74 -1.30
N LYS A 56 -7.78 -0.25 -2.04
CA LYS A 56 -9.01 -0.99 -1.74
C LYS A 56 -8.98 -2.35 -2.40
N GLY A 57 -8.17 -3.26 -1.84
CA GLY A 57 -7.89 -4.53 -2.50
C GLY A 57 -7.16 -5.54 -1.62
N CYS A 58 -6.66 -6.59 -2.24
CA CYS A 58 -5.84 -7.63 -1.63
C CYS A 58 -4.98 -8.34 -2.71
N LEU A 59 -4.09 -9.22 -2.25
CA LEU A 59 -3.15 -9.94 -3.09
C LEU A 59 -3.16 -11.44 -2.74
N ALA A 60 -3.37 -12.28 -3.74
CA ALA A 60 -3.12 -13.72 -3.65
C ALA A 60 -1.74 -14.04 -4.25
N GLY A 61 -1.13 -15.12 -3.77
CA GLY A 61 0.10 -15.68 -4.35
C GLY A 61 1.28 -14.71 -4.32
N ALA A 62 1.35 -13.84 -3.31
CA ALA A 62 2.42 -12.86 -3.21
C ALA A 62 3.77 -13.55 -3.09
N VAL A 63 4.78 -12.99 -3.74
CA VAL A 63 6.17 -13.40 -3.59
C VAL A 63 6.93 -12.31 -2.84
N ALA A 64 7.92 -12.72 -2.06
CA ALA A 64 8.72 -11.78 -1.32
C ALA A 64 10.02 -11.46 -2.06
N ILE A 65 10.42 -10.19 -2.10
CA ILE A 65 11.78 -9.84 -2.55
C ILE A 65 12.79 -10.28 -1.49
N PRO A 66 13.88 -10.99 -1.82
CA PRO A 66 14.91 -11.33 -0.85
C PRO A 66 15.33 -10.13 0.00
N THR A 67 15.57 -10.36 1.29
CA THR A 67 16.01 -9.32 2.23
C THR A 67 17.26 -8.58 1.74
N ASP A 68 18.10 -9.30 1.02
CA ASP A 68 19.36 -8.84 0.44
C ASP A 68 19.45 -9.29 -1.01
N GLY A 69 19.94 -8.39 -1.85
CA GLY A 69 20.43 -8.74 -3.17
C GLY A 69 21.68 -7.95 -3.52
N PRO A 70 22.26 -8.20 -4.72
CA PRO A 70 23.53 -7.58 -5.10
C PRO A 70 23.50 -6.04 -5.08
N THR A 71 22.32 -5.47 -5.35
CA THR A 71 22.11 -4.03 -5.51
C THR A 71 20.92 -3.52 -4.71
N TRP A 72 20.42 -4.27 -3.72
CA TRP A 72 19.35 -3.80 -2.83
C TRP A 72 19.41 -4.40 -1.42
N GLN A 73 18.75 -3.71 -0.49
CA GLN A 73 18.51 -4.16 0.87
C GLN A 73 17.09 -3.76 1.31
N ALA A 74 16.30 -4.72 1.81
CA ALA A 74 14.98 -4.46 2.37
C ALA A 74 15.07 -3.87 3.79
N MET A 75 14.28 -2.83 4.06
CA MET A 75 14.26 -2.09 5.32
C MET A 75 13.04 -2.47 6.16
N ARG A 76 13.08 -2.20 7.48
CA ARG A 76 11.94 -2.41 8.39
C ARG A 76 11.34 -3.83 8.30
N LEU A 77 12.19 -4.85 8.33
CA LEU A 77 11.82 -6.26 8.16
C LEU A 77 10.75 -6.71 9.16
N SER A 78 10.78 -6.15 10.37
CA SER A 78 9.80 -6.40 11.43
C SER A 78 8.35 -6.14 11.01
N ARG A 79 8.12 -5.26 10.01
CA ARG A 79 6.79 -4.93 9.50
C ARG A 79 6.18 -6.04 8.63
N ASN A 80 6.98 -6.97 8.13
CA ASN A 80 6.57 -8.03 7.21
C ASN A 80 5.90 -7.50 5.92
N ARG A 81 6.54 -6.50 5.27
CA ARG A 81 5.98 -5.76 4.12
C ARG A 81 6.78 -5.91 2.82
N ARG A 82 7.64 -6.91 2.71
CA ARG A 82 8.48 -7.16 1.53
C ARG A 82 7.81 -8.04 0.45
N TRP A 83 6.48 -8.11 0.45
CA TRP A 83 5.69 -8.98 -0.42
C TRP A 83 5.08 -8.19 -1.57
N GLY A 84 5.02 -8.76 -2.76
CA GLY A 84 4.41 -8.11 -3.91
C GLY A 84 3.96 -9.09 -4.98
N HIS A 85 3.33 -8.56 -6.01
CA HIS A 85 3.11 -9.30 -7.24
C HIS A 85 4.47 -9.58 -7.91
N PRO A 86 4.70 -10.74 -8.56
CA PRO A 86 5.99 -11.06 -9.17
C PRO A 86 6.51 -10.01 -10.16
N GLN A 87 5.61 -9.33 -10.88
CA GLN A 87 5.99 -8.22 -11.77
C GLN A 87 6.55 -7.00 -11.01
N MET A 88 6.03 -6.71 -9.82
CA MET A 88 6.56 -5.64 -8.96
C MET A 88 7.94 -6.02 -8.43
N ILE A 89 8.11 -7.26 -7.95
CA ILE A 89 9.40 -7.74 -7.45
C ILE A 89 10.46 -7.73 -8.56
N SER A 90 10.11 -8.24 -9.76
CA SER A 90 10.99 -8.20 -10.93
C SER A 90 11.38 -6.77 -11.33
N LEU A 91 10.45 -5.82 -11.26
CA LEU A 91 10.76 -4.41 -11.50
C LEU A 91 11.77 -3.87 -10.50
N LEU A 92 11.62 -4.16 -9.20
CA LEU A 92 12.53 -3.67 -8.17
C LEU A 92 13.93 -4.23 -8.34
N GLU A 93 14.05 -5.52 -8.62
CA GLU A 93 15.33 -6.16 -8.89
C GLU A 93 16.02 -5.51 -10.11
N ARG A 94 15.29 -5.35 -11.21
CA ARG A 94 15.80 -4.68 -12.42
C ARG A 94 16.19 -3.22 -12.16
N LEU A 95 15.32 -2.46 -11.48
CA LEU A 95 15.59 -1.07 -11.11
C LEU A 95 16.88 -0.96 -10.31
N SER A 96 17.08 -1.88 -9.36
CA SER A 96 18.26 -1.86 -8.51
C SER A 96 19.56 -2.07 -9.29
N GLN A 97 19.54 -2.98 -10.27
CA GLN A 97 20.68 -3.29 -11.12
C GLN A 97 20.94 -2.14 -12.11
N ASP A 98 19.89 -1.63 -12.75
CA ASP A 98 19.99 -0.53 -13.71
C ASP A 98 20.50 0.75 -13.03
N ALA A 99 20.00 1.05 -11.83
CA ALA A 99 20.41 2.23 -11.06
C ALA A 99 21.90 2.18 -10.66
N ALA A 100 22.36 1.01 -10.19
CA ALA A 100 23.77 0.76 -9.87
C ALA A 100 24.68 0.84 -11.09
N LYS A 101 24.22 0.31 -12.22
CA LYS A 101 25.02 0.23 -13.43
C LYS A 101 25.08 1.53 -14.23
N TYR A 102 23.98 2.28 -14.29
CA TYR A 102 23.83 3.37 -15.26
C TYR A 102 23.59 4.75 -14.62
N ASP A 103 23.15 4.81 -13.37
CA ASP A 103 22.67 6.07 -12.78
C ASP A 103 23.57 6.60 -11.65
N GLY A 104 24.70 5.92 -11.38
CA GLY A 104 25.60 6.26 -10.29
C GLY A 104 24.93 6.16 -8.92
N TRP A 105 23.96 5.25 -8.78
CA TRP A 105 23.19 5.02 -7.57
C TRP A 105 23.53 3.64 -7.00
N PRO A 106 24.20 3.52 -5.84
CA PRO A 106 24.90 2.29 -5.43
C PRO A 106 23.99 1.07 -5.19
N GLY A 107 22.69 1.29 -5.07
CA GLY A 107 21.69 0.26 -4.86
C GLY A 107 20.45 0.82 -4.16
N LEU A 108 19.41 0.01 -4.01
CA LEU A 108 18.14 0.44 -3.42
C LEU A 108 18.03 0.04 -1.96
N LEU A 109 17.63 1.00 -1.12
CA LEU A 109 17.02 0.68 0.17
C LEU A 109 15.50 0.61 -0.04
N LEU A 110 14.94 -0.61 0.03
CA LEU A 110 13.54 -0.87 -0.25
C LEU A 110 12.72 -0.74 1.05
N GLY A 111 11.70 0.11 1.01
CA GLY A 111 10.73 0.28 2.09
C GLY A 111 9.59 -0.73 1.99
N ASP A 112 8.36 -0.27 2.24
CA ASP A 112 7.18 -1.13 2.21
C ASP A 112 6.79 -1.44 0.75
N ILE A 113 6.47 -2.71 0.45
CA ILE A 113 5.88 -3.17 -0.82
C ILE A 113 4.41 -3.50 -0.59
N SER A 114 4.12 -4.59 0.11
CA SER A 114 2.78 -4.99 0.55
C SER A 114 2.89 -6.03 1.67
N GLN A 115 1.80 -6.24 2.41
CA GLN A 115 1.67 -7.36 3.35
C GLN A 115 1.57 -8.70 2.59
N PRO A 116 1.74 -9.88 3.25
CA PRO A 116 1.74 -11.17 2.55
C PRO A 116 0.49 -11.46 1.72
N ARG A 117 -0.65 -10.90 2.11
CA ARG A 117 -1.92 -11.02 1.37
C ARG A 117 -2.45 -9.67 0.90
N GLY A 118 -1.58 -8.67 0.84
CA GLY A 118 -1.96 -7.29 0.56
C GLY A 118 -2.90 -6.72 1.62
N GLY A 119 -3.95 -6.04 1.19
CA GLY A 119 -4.98 -5.49 2.07
C GLY A 119 -4.57 -4.25 2.86
N PRO A 120 -5.53 -3.59 3.54
CA PRO A 120 -5.26 -2.41 4.35
C PRO A 120 -4.20 -2.68 5.42
N MET A 121 -3.27 -1.74 5.60
CA MET A 121 -2.20 -1.86 6.58
C MET A 121 -2.61 -1.31 7.95
N LEU A 122 -2.03 -1.87 9.01
CA LEU A 122 -2.22 -1.35 10.38
C LEU A 122 -1.79 0.11 10.53
N THR A 123 -0.75 0.51 9.79
CA THR A 123 -0.08 1.81 9.88
C THR A 123 0.50 2.23 8.54
N GLY A 124 0.62 3.54 8.31
CA GLY A 124 1.37 4.08 7.18
C GLY A 124 0.51 4.32 5.94
N HIS A 125 0.71 3.50 4.91
CA HIS A 125 0.21 3.79 3.57
C HIS A 125 -1.27 3.46 3.43
N ALA A 126 -2.01 4.33 2.74
CA ALA A 126 -3.39 4.04 2.33
C ALA A 126 -3.45 3.05 1.15
N SER A 127 -2.38 2.97 0.33
CA SER A 127 -2.25 2.04 -0.79
C SER A 127 -1.44 0.79 -0.43
N HIS A 128 -0.66 0.19 -1.34
CA HIS A 128 0.11 -1.04 -1.10
C HIS A 128 -0.75 -2.26 -0.76
N GLN A 129 -2.00 -2.26 -1.19
CA GLN A 129 -2.93 -3.34 -0.84
C GLN A 129 -2.95 -4.48 -1.87
N ILE A 130 -2.40 -4.28 -3.07
CA ILE A 130 -2.54 -5.23 -4.18
C ILE A 130 -1.21 -5.71 -4.75
N GLY A 131 -0.07 -5.44 -4.10
CA GLY A 131 1.23 -5.94 -4.55
C GLY A 131 1.86 -5.19 -5.72
N LEU A 132 1.36 -4.01 -6.09
CA LEU A 132 1.78 -3.24 -7.26
C LEU A 132 2.34 -1.85 -6.89
N ASP A 133 2.65 -1.65 -5.62
CA ASP A 133 3.23 -0.44 -5.06
C ASP A 133 4.52 -0.79 -4.30
N ALA A 134 5.51 0.09 -4.30
CA ALA A 134 6.69 -0.02 -3.45
C ALA A 134 7.31 1.33 -3.13
N ASP A 135 7.80 1.48 -1.90
CA ASP A 135 8.61 2.62 -1.50
C ASP A 135 10.09 2.36 -1.66
N ILE A 136 10.81 3.34 -2.19
CA ILE A 136 12.25 3.27 -2.39
C ILE A 136 12.85 4.52 -1.76
N TRP A 137 13.76 4.33 -0.80
CA TRP A 137 14.37 5.47 -0.11
C TRP A 137 15.26 6.27 -1.05
N LEU A 138 15.29 7.59 -0.85
CA LEU A 138 16.21 8.52 -1.51
C LEU A 138 17.54 8.65 -0.75
N THR A 139 17.75 7.79 0.24
CA THR A 139 19.04 7.55 0.89
C THR A 139 19.81 6.49 0.11
N PRO A 140 21.05 6.77 -0.34
CA PRO A 140 21.89 5.79 -1.02
C PRO A 140 22.12 4.55 -0.15
N MET A 141 22.05 3.36 -0.75
CA MET A 141 22.41 2.12 -0.08
C MET A 141 23.90 2.10 0.29
N PRO A 142 24.28 1.71 1.53
CA PRO A 142 25.69 1.62 1.91
C PRO A 142 26.39 0.46 1.20
N SER A 143 27.72 0.52 1.08
CA SER A 143 28.57 -0.51 0.46
C SER A 143 28.76 -1.77 1.32
N ARG A 144 27.88 -1.99 2.30
CA ARG A 144 27.88 -3.14 3.20
C ARG A 144 26.45 -3.59 3.47
N THR A 145 26.31 -4.84 3.88
CA THR A 145 25.04 -5.35 4.38
C THR A 145 24.75 -4.73 5.76
N LEU A 146 23.54 -4.18 5.90
CA LEU A 146 22.98 -3.71 7.15
C LEU A 146 22.49 -4.91 7.97
N SER A 147 22.80 -4.91 9.26
CA SER A 147 22.20 -5.84 10.22
C SER A 147 20.69 -5.61 10.35
N ALA A 148 19.97 -6.60 10.90
CA ALA A 148 18.54 -6.46 11.17
C ALA A 148 18.22 -5.24 12.05
N SER A 149 19.02 -4.98 13.10
CA SER A 149 18.83 -3.82 13.98
C SER A 149 19.03 -2.49 13.24
N GLU A 150 20.03 -2.39 12.38
CA GLU A 150 20.26 -1.17 11.58
C GLU A 150 19.10 -0.90 10.62
N ARG A 151 18.54 -1.95 10.00
CA ARG A 151 17.38 -1.83 9.10
C ARG A 151 16.12 -1.32 9.81
N GLU A 152 16.00 -1.52 11.12
CA GLU A 152 14.90 -0.98 11.92
C GLU A 152 15.15 0.47 12.36
N ASN A 153 16.41 0.83 12.65
CA ASN A 153 16.73 2.05 13.38
C ASN A 153 17.33 3.18 12.52
N ILE A 154 17.95 2.88 11.37
CA ILE A 154 18.46 3.93 10.47
C ILE A 154 17.28 4.78 9.98
N SER A 155 17.42 6.09 10.05
CA SER A 155 16.44 7.04 9.51
C SER A 155 16.75 7.35 8.06
N ALA A 156 15.71 7.41 7.23
CA ALA A 156 15.84 7.91 5.87
C ALA A 156 16.16 9.41 5.87
N THR A 157 16.93 9.86 4.88
CA THR A 157 17.33 11.25 4.71
C THR A 157 16.22 12.00 3.99
N SER A 158 15.63 13.02 4.62
CA SER A 158 14.71 13.92 3.91
C SER A 158 15.46 14.76 2.89
N MET A 159 14.87 14.89 1.70
CA MET A 159 15.34 15.76 0.63
C MET A 159 14.92 17.23 0.83
N LEU A 160 14.16 17.54 1.88
CA LEU A 160 13.73 18.91 2.17
C LEU A 160 14.62 19.60 3.19
N ASP A 161 14.72 20.92 3.05
CA ASP A 161 15.25 21.81 4.08
C ASP A 161 14.22 21.93 5.21
N THR A 162 14.62 21.60 6.44
CA THR A 162 13.72 21.62 7.61
C THR A 162 13.30 23.02 8.03
N LYS A 163 13.98 24.07 7.53
CA LYS A 163 13.72 25.47 7.88
C LYS A 163 12.92 26.22 6.82
N LYS A 164 12.67 25.63 5.65
CA LYS A 164 12.04 26.30 4.52
C LYS A 164 10.93 25.46 3.93
N PHE A 165 9.79 26.11 3.68
CA PHE A 165 8.63 25.46 3.09
C PHE A 165 8.93 24.92 1.69
N LEU A 166 8.62 23.64 1.44
CA LEU A 166 8.76 22.94 0.15
C LEU A 166 10.06 23.27 -0.61
N THR A 167 11.17 23.31 0.10
CA THR A 167 12.48 23.65 -0.46
C THR A 167 13.40 22.45 -0.36
N ILE A 168 14.13 22.15 -1.44
CA ILE A 168 15.12 21.07 -1.44
C ILE A 168 16.32 21.42 -0.55
N ASN A 169 16.76 20.45 0.25
CA ASN A 169 18.04 20.50 0.92
C ASN A 169 19.16 20.16 -0.08
N GLU A 170 19.85 21.19 -0.58
CA GLU A 170 20.94 21.05 -1.55
C GLU A 170 22.15 20.26 -1.02
N LYS A 171 22.25 20.01 0.30
CA LYS A 171 23.29 19.12 0.85
C LYS A 171 22.92 17.64 0.75
N ALA A 172 21.63 17.32 0.66
CA ALA A 172 21.13 15.94 0.57
C ALA A 172 20.84 15.54 -0.87
N TRP A 173 20.34 16.47 -1.68
CA TRP A 173 19.98 16.22 -3.07
C TRP A 173 21.20 16.24 -4.00
N THR A 174 21.29 15.23 -4.87
CA THR A 174 22.28 15.17 -5.94
C THR A 174 21.60 14.79 -7.26
N PRO A 175 22.28 14.95 -8.42
CA PRO A 175 21.76 14.45 -9.69
C PRO A 175 21.47 12.93 -9.70
N ALA A 176 22.06 12.15 -8.81
CA ALA A 176 21.82 10.70 -8.75
C ALA A 176 20.40 10.37 -8.27
N GLN A 177 19.83 11.13 -7.32
CA GLN A 177 18.41 11.00 -6.93
C GLN A 177 17.48 11.27 -8.12
N ALA A 178 17.80 12.29 -8.93
CA ALA A 178 17.02 12.58 -10.14
C ALA A 178 17.06 11.40 -11.13
N ARG A 179 18.25 10.84 -11.37
CA ARG A 179 18.42 9.73 -12.31
C ARG A 179 17.70 8.45 -11.85
N VAL A 180 17.78 8.06 -10.58
CA VAL A 180 17.08 6.84 -10.11
C VAL A 180 15.54 6.99 -10.19
N ILE A 181 15.00 8.17 -9.89
CA ILE A 181 13.55 8.45 -10.07
C ILE A 181 13.17 8.35 -11.55
N MET A 182 13.94 8.99 -12.43
CA MET A 182 13.65 8.99 -13.86
C MET A 182 13.90 7.63 -14.52
N ARG A 183 14.85 6.83 -14.00
CA ARG A 183 15.05 5.43 -14.39
C ARG A 183 13.80 4.60 -14.09
N ALA A 184 13.28 4.70 -12.88
CA ALA A 184 12.03 4.03 -12.53
C ALA A 184 10.88 4.50 -13.45
N ALA A 185 10.76 5.80 -13.71
CA ALA A 185 9.71 6.34 -14.58
C ALA A 185 9.81 5.84 -16.03
N SER A 186 11.02 5.53 -16.50
CA SER A 186 11.28 5.10 -17.88
C SER A 186 10.66 3.73 -18.20
N TYR A 187 10.36 2.92 -17.18
CA TYR A 187 9.81 1.59 -17.40
C TYR A 187 8.35 1.64 -17.86
N PRO A 188 7.97 0.88 -18.92
CA PRO A 188 6.62 0.91 -19.48
C PRO A 188 5.55 0.39 -18.50
N GLN A 189 5.94 -0.52 -17.60
CA GLN A 189 5.07 -1.04 -16.56
C GLN A 189 4.83 -0.04 -15.41
N VAL A 190 5.70 0.95 -15.22
CA VAL A 190 5.49 2.01 -14.21
C VAL A 190 4.45 2.98 -14.72
N GLU A 191 3.42 3.16 -13.90
CA GLU A 191 2.30 4.02 -14.19
C GLU A 191 2.45 5.38 -13.51
N ARG A 192 2.84 5.40 -12.23
CA ARG A 192 3.06 6.63 -11.46
C ARG A 192 4.23 6.48 -10.51
N ILE A 193 4.89 7.59 -10.24
CA ILE A 193 5.84 7.74 -9.14
C ILE A 193 5.39 8.90 -8.27
N PHE A 194 5.12 8.68 -6.98
CA PHE A 194 4.78 9.77 -6.07
C PHE A 194 6.01 10.27 -5.33
N VAL A 195 6.19 11.58 -5.34
CA VAL A 195 7.28 12.32 -4.67
C VAL A 195 6.72 13.57 -4.02
N ASN A 196 7.47 14.16 -3.09
CA ASN A 196 7.16 15.49 -2.56
C ASN A 196 7.08 16.54 -3.69
N PRO A 197 6.22 17.57 -3.60
CA PRO A 197 6.15 18.65 -4.59
C PRO A 197 7.49 19.36 -4.85
N ALA A 198 8.34 19.53 -3.83
CA ALA A 198 9.66 20.14 -4.01
C ALA A 198 10.60 19.28 -4.86
N ILE A 199 10.53 17.95 -4.71
CA ILE A 199 11.29 17.00 -5.53
C ILE A 199 10.82 17.06 -6.97
N LYS A 200 9.49 17.05 -7.19
CA LYS A 200 8.93 17.23 -8.54
C LYS A 200 9.37 18.55 -9.16
N LYS A 201 9.33 19.65 -8.41
CA LYS A 201 9.82 20.96 -8.87
C LYS A 201 11.31 20.92 -9.23
N LYS A 202 12.16 20.34 -8.39
CA LYS A 202 13.60 20.21 -8.66
C LYS A 202 13.88 19.40 -9.93
N LEU A 203 13.12 18.32 -10.17
CA LEU A 203 13.16 17.59 -11.43
C LEU A 203 12.76 18.47 -12.61
N CYS A 204 11.63 19.20 -12.50
CA CYS A 204 11.19 20.12 -13.55
C CYS A 204 12.24 21.17 -13.90
N ASP A 205 12.88 21.76 -12.88
CA ASP A 205 13.85 22.85 -13.03
C ASP A 205 15.21 22.37 -13.57
N THR A 206 15.66 21.16 -13.19
CA THR A 206 17.06 20.73 -13.41
C THR A 206 17.25 19.49 -14.27
N TRP A 207 16.20 18.72 -14.57
CA TRP A 207 16.32 17.51 -15.38
C TRP A 207 16.54 17.85 -16.86
N GLN A 208 17.70 17.48 -17.38
CA GLN A 208 18.12 17.71 -18.78
C GLN A 208 18.02 16.45 -19.66
N GLY A 209 17.60 15.30 -19.11
CA GLY A 209 17.40 14.07 -19.88
C GLY A 209 16.03 14.03 -20.57
N ASP A 210 15.65 12.85 -21.07
CA ASP A 210 14.34 12.62 -21.66
C ASP A 210 13.21 12.94 -20.66
N ARG A 211 12.27 13.80 -21.09
CA ARG A 211 11.13 14.26 -20.29
C ARG A 211 9.84 13.52 -20.62
N THR A 212 9.84 12.61 -21.59
CA THR A 212 8.66 11.84 -22.02
C THR A 212 7.93 11.19 -20.85
N ASN A 213 8.69 10.66 -19.88
CA ASN A 213 8.14 10.00 -18.70
C ASN A 213 8.05 10.89 -17.45
N LEU A 214 8.44 12.17 -17.53
CA LEU A 214 8.42 13.06 -16.37
C LEU A 214 7.00 13.28 -15.85
N GLY A 215 5.98 13.23 -16.72
CA GLY A 215 4.57 13.30 -16.34
C GLY A 215 4.13 12.20 -15.35
N LYS A 216 4.78 11.03 -15.37
CA LYS A 216 4.53 9.94 -14.40
C LYS A 216 4.95 10.29 -12.98
N VAL A 217 5.90 11.21 -12.81
CA VAL A 217 6.32 11.71 -11.50
C VAL A 217 5.27 12.71 -11.01
N ARG A 218 4.50 12.32 -9.99
CA ARG A 218 3.35 13.05 -9.45
C ARG A 218 3.68 13.63 -8.07
N PRO A 219 3.43 14.92 -7.84
CA PRO A 219 3.54 15.50 -6.50
C PRO A 219 2.49 14.89 -5.57
N TYR A 220 2.89 14.57 -4.34
CA TYR A 220 2.03 14.06 -3.28
C TYR A 220 2.53 14.50 -1.90
N TYR A 221 1.64 14.57 -0.91
CA TYR A 221 1.99 14.91 0.47
C TYR A 221 3.03 13.94 1.06
N GLY A 222 3.96 14.43 1.88
CA GLY A 222 5.06 13.61 2.40
C GLY A 222 6.06 13.27 1.29
N HIS A 223 6.44 12.00 1.16
CA HIS A 223 7.31 11.47 0.08
C HIS A 223 8.59 12.29 -0.13
N ASP A 224 9.17 12.80 0.96
CA ASP A 224 10.34 13.65 0.97
C ASP A 224 11.64 12.87 1.20
N TYR A 225 11.57 11.67 1.75
CA TYR A 225 12.72 10.79 1.97
C TYR A 225 12.67 9.48 1.15
N HIS A 226 11.57 9.23 0.46
CA HIS A 226 11.38 8.10 -0.44
C HIS A 226 10.55 8.55 -1.64
N PHE A 227 10.62 7.78 -2.72
CA PHE A 227 9.65 7.85 -3.80
C PHE A 227 8.83 6.55 -3.82
N HIS A 228 7.53 6.69 -4.07
CA HIS A 228 6.60 5.58 -4.20
C HIS A 228 6.48 5.23 -5.67
N VAL A 229 6.77 3.99 -6.05
CA VAL A 229 6.56 3.48 -7.41
C VAL A 229 5.26 2.68 -7.45
N ARG A 230 4.44 2.94 -8.48
CA ARG A 230 3.25 2.16 -8.80
C ARG A 230 3.35 1.59 -10.21
N ILE A 231 3.08 0.29 -10.35
CA ILE A 231 2.97 -0.37 -11.65
C ILE A 231 1.51 -0.62 -12.04
N LYS A 232 1.26 -0.74 -13.34
CA LYS A 232 -0.06 -1.03 -13.91
C LYS A 232 -0.59 -2.39 -13.43
N CYS A 233 -1.91 -2.60 -13.53
CA CYS A 233 -2.45 -3.95 -13.42
C CYS A 233 -1.82 -4.86 -14.50
N PRO A 234 -1.54 -6.14 -14.19
CA PRO A 234 -1.17 -7.11 -15.21
C PRO A 234 -2.26 -7.20 -16.29
N ALA A 235 -1.87 -7.31 -17.56
CA ALA A 235 -2.78 -7.18 -18.70
C ALA A 235 -3.95 -8.18 -18.73
N ASP A 236 -3.83 -9.30 -18.03
CA ASP A 236 -4.80 -10.39 -17.91
C ASP A 236 -5.47 -10.46 -16.53
N ALA A 237 -5.21 -9.50 -15.64
CA ALA A 237 -5.75 -9.51 -14.29
C ALA A 237 -7.22 -9.05 -14.24
N VAL A 238 -8.15 -10.00 -14.40
CA VAL A 238 -9.61 -9.77 -14.36
C VAL A 238 -10.08 -9.09 -13.05
N GLY A 239 -9.38 -9.34 -11.95
CA GLY A 239 -9.71 -8.79 -10.63
C GLY A 239 -9.07 -7.44 -10.32
N CYS A 240 -8.13 -6.95 -11.14
CA CYS A 240 -7.35 -5.75 -10.85
C CYS A 240 -7.98 -4.53 -11.51
N LYS A 241 -8.16 -3.46 -10.75
CA LYS A 241 -8.75 -2.21 -11.23
C LYS A 241 -7.66 -1.18 -11.50
N ASP A 242 -7.51 -0.80 -12.76
CA ASP A 242 -6.64 0.30 -13.16
C ASP A 242 -7.08 1.65 -12.57
N GLN A 243 -6.12 2.56 -12.47
CA GLN A 243 -6.39 3.96 -12.18
C GLN A 243 -6.52 4.73 -13.51
N ALA A 244 -7.07 5.94 -13.46
CA ALA A 244 -7.17 6.81 -14.64
C ALA A 244 -5.77 7.12 -15.21
N ASP A 245 -5.67 7.42 -16.50
CA ASP A 245 -4.42 7.86 -17.11
C ASP A 245 -3.88 9.15 -16.48
N ILE A 246 -2.56 9.36 -16.58
CA ILE A 246 -1.97 10.64 -16.22
C ILE A 246 -2.35 11.71 -17.26
N PRO A 247 -2.57 12.97 -16.85
CA PRO A 247 -2.73 14.07 -17.80
C PRO A 247 -1.51 14.15 -18.75
N PRO A 248 -1.71 14.58 -20.01
CA PRO A 248 -0.62 14.73 -20.96
C PRO A 248 0.38 15.80 -20.50
N GLY A 249 1.62 15.68 -20.98
CA GLY A 249 2.71 16.59 -20.65
C GLY A 249 3.58 16.11 -19.49
N ASP A 250 4.54 16.94 -19.09
CA ASP A 250 5.51 16.61 -18.05
C ASP A 250 5.03 16.95 -16.63
N GLY A 251 3.87 17.62 -16.50
CA GLY A 251 3.30 18.03 -15.24
C GLY A 251 4.12 19.09 -14.51
N CYS A 252 4.89 19.91 -15.23
CA CYS A 252 5.67 21.05 -14.72
C CYS A 252 4.95 22.39 -14.96
N ASP A 253 3.62 22.38 -14.90
CA ASP A 253 2.73 23.50 -15.24
C ASP A 253 1.95 24.00 -14.00
N LYS A 254 0.80 24.64 -14.23
CA LYS A 254 -0.10 25.14 -13.16
C LYS A 254 -0.50 24.05 -12.16
N SER A 255 -0.58 22.78 -12.59
CA SER A 255 -0.88 21.65 -11.70
C SER A 255 0.20 21.43 -10.64
N LEU A 256 1.47 21.73 -10.95
CA LEU A 256 2.55 21.73 -9.97
C LEU A 256 2.56 23.02 -9.16
N ALA A 257 2.34 24.17 -9.80
CA ALA A 257 2.33 25.47 -9.13
C ALA A 257 1.28 25.54 -7.99
N TRP A 258 0.14 24.87 -8.16
CA TRP A 258 -0.91 24.77 -7.12
C TRP A 258 -0.38 24.25 -5.78
N TRP A 259 0.57 23.30 -5.78
CA TRP A 259 1.18 22.77 -4.54
C TRP A 259 1.97 23.80 -3.73
N PHE A 260 2.36 24.90 -4.37
CA PHE A 260 3.11 25.99 -3.75
C PHE A 260 2.20 27.17 -3.33
N THR A 261 0.87 26.98 -3.39
CA THR A 261 -0.12 27.89 -2.79
C THR A 261 -0.53 27.40 -1.39
N ASP A 262 -1.25 28.23 -0.62
CA ASP A 262 -1.74 27.85 0.71
C ASP A 262 -2.89 26.82 0.67
N GLU A 263 -3.63 26.76 -0.44
CA GLU A 263 -4.85 25.96 -0.58
C GLU A 263 -4.66 24.46 -0.26
N PRO A 264 -3.67 23.73 -0.82
CA PRO A 264 -3.44 22.31 -0.49
C PRO A 264 -3.07 22.05 0.96
N TRP A 265 -2.69 23.08 1.72
CA TRP A 265 -2.21 22.98 3.10
C TRP A 265 -3.20 23.57 4.10
N ALA A 266 -4.25 24.22 3.60
CA ALA A 266 -5.30 24.79 4.43
C ALA A 266 -6.00 23.70 5.23
N LYS A 267 -6.17 23.93 6.54
CA LYS A 267 -7.01 23.07 7.36
C LYS A 267 -8.46 23.21 6.89
N PRO A 268 -9.26 22.13 6.88
CA PRO A 268 -10.68 22.22 6.58
C PRO A 268 -11.33 23.30 7.46
N LYS A 269 -12.05 24.24 6.84
CA LYS A 269 -12.83 25.24 7.58
C LYS A 269 -13.90 24.50 8.37
N LYS A 270 -13.82 24.53 9.70
CA LYS A 270 -14.90 24.03 10.55
C LYS A 270 -16.01 25.08 10.54
N ASP A 271 -17.14 24.75 9.94
CA ASP A 271 -18.36 25.54 10.15
C ASP A 271 -18.73 25.42 11.64
N PRO A 272 -18.75 26.53 12.41
CA PRO A 272 -19.08 26.52 13.83
C PRO A 272 -20.49 25.99 14.12
N ASN A 273 -21.38 25.97 13.12
CA ASN A 273 -22.75 25.47 13.22
C ASN A 273 -22.92 24.06 12.65
N ALA A 274 -21.89 23.48 12.02
CA ALA A 274 -21.98 22.12 11.49
C ALA A 274 -22.00 21.09 12.62
N LYS A 275 -22.94 20.14 12.54
CA LYS A 275 -22.92 18.96 13.40
C LYS A 275 -21.55 18.26 13.26
N PRO A 276 -20.97 17.72 14.35
CA PRO A 276 -19.73 16.97 14.26
C PRO A 276 -19.83 15.90 13.19
N ALA A 277 -18.91 15.91 12.23
CA ALA A 277 -18.85 14.85 11.22
C ALA A 277 -18.77 13.49 11.94
N PRO A 278 -19.51 12.46 11.48
CA PRO A 278 -19.37 11.12 12.03
C PRO A 278 -17.90 10.71 12.00
N LYS A 279 -17.42 10.07 13.08
CA LYS A 279 -16.05 9.55 13.09
C LYS A 279 -15.88 8.62 11.88
N PRO A 280 -14.79 8.74 11.11
CA PRO A 280 -14.52 7.84 10.00
C PRO A 280 -14.57 6.40 10.49
N LYS A 281 -15.46 5.59 9.90
CA LYS A 281 -15.53 4.16 10.21
C LYS A 281 -14.30 3.47 9.61
N PRO A 282 -13.63 2.59 10.36
CA PRO A 282 -12.58 1.74 9.79
C PRO A 282 -13.14 0.93 8.61
N MET A 283 -12.32 0.76 7.57
CA MET A 283 -12.67 -0.10 6.44
C MET A 283 -12.91 -1.53 6.95
N GLN A 284 -14.08 -2.06 6.65
CA GLN A 284 -14.47 -3.42 6.98
C GLN A 284 -14.13 -4.38 5.84
N LEU A 285 -14.05 -5.68 6.14
CA LEU A 285 -13.81 -6.68 5.10
C LEU A 285 -14.89 -6.66 4.02
N ALA A 286 -16.14 -6.34 4.38
CA ALA A 286 -17.26 -6.21 3.46
C ALA A 286 -17.11 -5.03 2.48
N ASP A 287 -16.26 -4.05 2.80
CA ASP A 287 -15.97 -2.94 1.90
C ASP A 287 -15.01 -3.34 0.77
N LEU A 288 -14.22 -4.41 0.95
CA LEU A 288 -13.23 -4.88 -0.02
C LEU A 288 -13.86 -5.75 -1.13
N PRO A 289 -13.16 -5.97 -2.26
CA PRO A 289 -13.59 -6.94 -3.26
C PRO A 289 -13.90 -8.30 -2.62
N LYS A 290 -14.95 -8.99 -3.08
CA LYS A 290 -15.38 -10.29 -2.53
C LYS A 290 -14.24 -11.31 -2.46
N ALA A 291 -13.35 -11.30 -3.46
CA ALA A 291 -12.15 -12.14 -3.51
C ALA A 291 -11.27 -12.00 -2.26
N CYS A 292 -11.23 -10.83 -1.62
CA CYS A 292 -10.39 -10.58 -0.45
C CYS A 292 -10.80 -11.37 0.79
N SER A 293 -12.09 -11.68 0.94
CA SER A 293 -12.55 -12.59 1.98
C SER A 293 -12.07 -14.04 1.76
N VAL A 294 -11.94 -14.45 0.49
CA VAL A 294 -11.41 -15.76 0.09
C VAL A 294 -9.90 -15.78 0.32
N VAL A 295 -9.18 -14.78 -0.19
CA VAL A 295 -7.73 -14.63 -0.01
C VAL A 295 -7.33 -14.70 1.47
N LEU A 296 -8.05 -14.03 2.37
CA LEU A 296 -7.78 -14.10 3.81
C LEU A 296 -7.91 -15.51 4.41
N LYS A 297 -8.82 -16.34 3.88
CA LYS A 297 -9.12 -17.68 4.39
C LYS A 297 -8.35 -18.79 3.68
N SER A 298 -7.74 -18.49 2.54
CA SER A 298 -7.00 -19.48 1.76
C SER A 298 -5.80 -20.07 2.51
N PRO A 299 -5.40 -21.33 2.20
CA PRO A 299 -4.21 -21.95 2.75
C PRO A 299 -2.96 -21.06 2.56
N ALA A 300 -2.09 -21.03 3.57
CA ALA A 300 -0.82 -20.33 3.49
C ALA A 300 0.19 -21.11 2.63
N ALA A 301 1.16 -20.40 2.05
CA ALA A 301 2.37 -21.01 1.53
C ALA A 301 3.13 -21.78 2.62
N ASP A 302 3.95 -22.76 2.22
CA ASP A 302 4.65 -23.65 3.15
C ASP A 302 5.61 -22.91 4.09
N SER A 303 6.27 -21.89 3.57
CA SER A 303 7.19 -21.06 4.32
C SER A 303 7.45 -19.75 3.60
N GLU A 304 8.04 -18.79 4.32
CA GLU A 304 8.58 -17.57 3.71
C GLU A 304 9.65 -17.89 2.66
N TRP A 305 10.48 -18.90 2.90
CA TRP A 305 11.49 -19.36 1.94
C TRP A 305 10.86 -19.81 0.63
N ALA A 306 9.86 -20.69 0.69
CA ALA A 306 9.17 -21.21 -0.50
C ALA A 306 8.45 -20.12 -1.32
N ALA A 307 8.08 -19.00 -0.68
CA ALA A 307 7.48 -17.84 -1.33
C ALA A 307 8.48 -16.74 -1.70
N THR A 308 9.77 -16.91 -1.36
CA THR A 308 10.87 -15.98 -1.72
C THR A 308 11.74 -16.57 -2.83
N TYR A 309 12.03 -17.87 -2.77
CA TYR A 309 12.97 -18.56 -3.68
C TYR A 309 12.30 -19.70 -4.44
N SER A 310 12.77 -19.95 -5.65
CA SER A 310 12.39 -21.13 -6.44
C SER A 310 12.74 -22.44 -5.70
N PRO A 311 12.07 -23.58 -5.98
CA PRO A 311 12.28 -24.84 -5.26
C PRO A 311 13.73 -25.32 -5.13
N ASN A 312 14.60 -24.96 -6.09
CA ASN A 312 16.03 -25.30 -6.08
C ASN A 312 16.91 -24.28 -5.31
N GLY A 313 16.32 -23.27 -4.66
CA GLY A 313 17.02 -22.26 -3.85
C GLY A 313 17.92 -21.29 -4.63
N ALA A 314 18.07 -21.45 -5.94
CA ALA A 314 19.09 -20.75 -6.74
C ALA A 314 18.66 -19.36 -7.26
N ALA A 315 17.36 -19.06 -7.30
CA ALA A 315 16.84 -17.80 -7.83
C ALA A 315 15.60 -17.32 -7.05
N PRO A 316 15.41 -16.00 -6.87
CA PRO A 316 14.13 -15.45 -6.41
C PRO A 316 12.98 -15.94 -7.28
N VAL A 317 11.76 -16.03 -6.74
CA VAL A 317 10.55 -16.39 -7.53
C VAL A 317 10.16 -15.28 -8.54
N SER A 318 10.96 -14.21 -8.65
CA SER A 318 10.74 -13.14 -9.62
C SER A 318 10.89 -13.64 -11.06
N ALA A 319 10.14 -13.02 -11.97
CA ALA A 319 9.96 -13.41 -13.37
C ALA A 319 11.22 -13.31 -14.28
N LEU A 320 12.43 -13.39 -13.73
CA LEU A 320 13.63 -13.76 -14.50
C LEU A 320 13.71 -15.28 -14.73
N ALA A 321 12.88 -16.08 -14.05
CA ALA A 321 12.48 -17.38 -14.54
C ALA A 321 11.20 -17.21 -15.39
N SER A 322 11.20 -17.73 -16.62
CA SER A 322 10.07 -17.70 -17.55
C SER A 322 8.72 -17.97 -16.86
N PRO A 323 7.61 -17.34 -17.30
CA PRO A 323 6.30 -17.60 -16.72
C PRO A 323 6.00 -19.11 -16.78
N PRO A 324 5.57 -19.75 -15.68
CA PRO A 324 5.06 -21.11 -15.76
C PRO A 324 3.85 -21.13 -16.71
N GLN A 325 3.77 -22.16 -17.55
CA GLN A 325 2.60 -22.45 -18.36
C GLN A 325 1.35 -22.42 -17.48
N PRO A 326 0.23 -21.84 -17.94
CA PRO A 326 -0.97 -21.71 -17.13
C PRO A 326 -1.47 -23.09 -16.69
N ALA A 327 -1.33 -23.39 -15.40
CA ALA A 327 -2.08 -24.48 -14.79
C ALA A 327 -3.55 -24.03 -14.67
N ALA A 328 -4.47 -24.89 -15.09
CA ALA A 328 -5.89 -24.59 -15.30
C ALA A 328 -6.72 -24.23 -14.05
N ALA A 329 -6.12 -23.81 -12.94
CA ALA A 329 -6.80 -23.57 -11.66
C ALA A 329 -7.13 -22.09 -11.36
N GLY A 330 -6.64 -21.13 -12.15
CA GLY A 330 -6.96 -19.69 -11.97
C GLY A 330 -8.40 -19.28 -12.33
N SER A 331 -9.15 -20.16 -12.99
CA SER A 331 -10.45 -19.82 -13.59
C SER A 331 -11.64 -19.80 -12.61
N ALA A 332 -11.49 -20.30 -11.38
CA ALA A 332 -12.64 -20.45 -10.48
C ALA A 332 -13.04 -19.17 -9.72
N ILE A 333 -12.11 -18.23 -9.50
CA ILE A 333 -12.38 -17.01 -8.71
C ILE A 333 -12.81 -15.84 -9.63
N ALA A 334 -12.33 -15.81 -10.87
CA ALA A 334 -12.63 -14.75 -11.83
C ALA A 334 -14.06 -14.81 -12.42
N ALA A 335 -14.70 -15.98 -12.43
CA ALA A 335 -15.96 -16.23 -13.13
C ALA A 335 -17.23 -15.60 -12.49
N GLN A 336 -17.11 -14.71 -11.50
CA GLN A 336 -18.26 -14.23 -10.69
C GLN A 336 -18.45 -12.70 -10.65
N MET A 337 -17.86 -11.92 -11.56
CA MET A 337 -17.94 -10.44 -11.50
C MET A 337 -18.64 -9.81 -12.72
N PRO A 338 -19.69 -9.00 -12.54
CA PRO A 338 -20.24 -8.14 -13.59
C PRO A 338 -19.40 -6.85 -13.75
N GLY A 339 -19.24 -6.41 -14.99
CA GLY A 339 -18.42 -5.25 -15.38
C GLY A 339 -18.99 -3.90 -14.92
N VAL A 340 -18.08 -2.96 -14.62
CA VAL A 340 -18.40 -1.59 -14.17
C VAL A 340 -17.75 -0.59 -15.14
N PRO A 341 -18.46 0.45 -15.60
CA PRO A 341 -17.92 1.45 -16.52
C PRO A 341 -16.99 2.46 -15.81
N PRO A 342 -16.11 3.16 -16.56
CA PRO A 342 -15.15 4.11 -16.00
C PRO A 342 -15.80 5.46 -15.65
N ALA A 343 -15.21 6.17 -14.67
CA ALA A 343 -15.59 7.54 -14.29
C ALA A 343 -14.36 8.45 -14.19
N ASP A 344 -14.62 9.74 -14.42
CA ASP A 344 -13.75 10.82 -14.86
C ASP A 344 -12.58 11.27 -13.96
N VAL A 345 -11.74 12.09 -14.60
CA VAL A 345 -10.51 12.80 -14.17
C VAL A 345 -10.41 13.08 -12.65
N PRO A 346 -9.38 12.57 -11.95
CA PRO A 346 -9.26 12.77 -10.50
C PRO A 346 -8.66 14.14 -10.15
N VAL A 347 -9.41 14.93 -9.39
CA VAL A 347 -8.88 15.94 -8.47
C VAL A 347 -8.23 15.20 -7.29
N PRO A 348 -7.06 15.61 -6.77
CA PRO A 348 -6.48 14.99 -5.57
C PRO A 348 -7.48 14.99 -4.41
N LEU A 349 -7.67 13.83 -3.79
CA LEU A 349 -8.50 13.72 -2.59
C LEU A 349 -7.91 14.57 -1.45
N PRO A 350 -8.75 15.06 -0.52
CA PRO A 350 -8.29 15.78 0.66
C PRO A 350 -7.14 15.04 1.35
N ARG A 351 -6.17 15.80 1.89
CA ARG A 351 -5.04 15.24 2.65
C ARG A 351 -5.55 14.10 3.55
N PRO A 352 -5.07 12.85 3.39
CA PRO A 352 -5.49 11.75 4.22
C PRO A 352 -5.33 12.12 5.69
N THR A 353 -6.43 12.12 6.44
CA THR A 353 -6.38 12.21 7.91
C THR A 353 -5.78 10.89 8.38
N GLY A 354 -4.60 10.96 9.01
CA GLY A 354 -3.73 9.81 9.22
C GLY A 354 -4.32 8.64 10.01
N ASN A 355 -3.62 7.51 9.87
CA ASN A 355 -3.29 6.59 10.97
C ASN A 355 -1.79 6.28 10.91
#